data_AF-S4XW63-F1
#
_entry.id   AF-S4XW63-F1
#
_cell.length_a   1.000
_cell.length_b   1.000
_cell.length_c   1.000
_cell.angle_alpha   90.00
_cell.angle_beta   90.00
_cell.angle_gamma   90.00
#
_symmetry.space_group_name_H-M   'P 1'
#
loop_
_entity.id
_entity.type
_entity.pdbx_description
1 polymer ?
#
loop_
_entity_poly.entity_id
_entity_poly.type
_entity_poly.pdbx_seq_one_letter_code
_entity_poly.pdbx_strand_id
1 'polypeptide(L)'
;MARAIAAGQAPEFPPLWRKEEYKRAFVAAQHGKCGYCETYALNHPPAIEHYAPKGELEDLANDGMEADGLYGVRERDARQISATGYHWLAYEWKNWLLACERCNTGWKRSLFPVRERPHPCPPTPDQPYTPLLLSPFGVEDPVEHLEFSVLGNVIARHGSEHGEATIRTLGFSRRESLRKIRHGFAEDATRHARGLEQALADDKLDRAQIHAEALISLGGEERLHAGMVRSIVLSKLGLRWSEMEELAEKIAAKSLPHAKDPSLGTDNRKRGRKR
;
A
#
# COMPACT_ATOMS: atom_id res chain seq x y z
N MET A 1 1.41 -13.55 32.24
CA MET A 1 2.33 -12.79 31.37
C MET A 1 3.59 -12.35 32.10
N ALA A 2 3.53 -11.44 33.08
CA ALA A 2 4.72 -10.87 33.73
C ALA A 2 5.70 -11.91 34.33
N ARG A 3 5.20 -12.96 35.00
CA ARG A 3 6.04 -14.05 35.53
C ARG A 3 6.75 -14.88 34.45
N ALA A 4 6.09 -15.13 33.32
CA ALA A 4 6.68 -15.87 32.20
C ALA A 4 7.79 -15.04 31.54
N ILE A 5 7.52 -13.75 31.30
CA ILE A 5 8.51 -12.80 30.75
C ILE A 5 9.73 -12.67 31.66
N ALA A 6 9.52 -12.52 32.98
CA ALA A 6 10.59 -12.47 33.96
C ALA A 6 11.43 -13.77 34.01
N ALA A 7 10.84 -14.91 33.62
CA ALA A 7 11.51 -16.20 33.54
C ALA A 7 12.10 -16.49 32.14
N GLY A 8 12.07 -15.54 31.20
CA GLY A 8 12.52 -15.73 29.81
C GLY A 8 11.64 -16.70 29.00
N GLN A 9 10.43 -16.98 29.47
CA GLN A 9 9.46 -17.87 28.82
C GLN A 9 8.51 -17.07 27.92
N ALA A 10 8.14 -17.67 26.79
CA ALA A 10 7.16 -17.08 25.89
C ALA A 10 5.80 -16.90 26.61
N PRO A 11 5.27 -15.67 26.70
CA PRO A 11 3.96 -15.45 27.29
C PRO A 11 2.84 -16.08 26.44
N GLU A 12 1.82 -16.61 27.12
CA GLU A 12 0.59 -17.06 26.46
C GLU A 12 -0.34 -15.87 26.21
N PHE A 13 -0.94 -15.83 25.01
CA PHE A 13 -1.81 -14.75 24.57
C PHE A 13 -3.16 -15.31 24.13
N PRO A 14 -4.28 -14.94 24.78
CA PRO A 14 -5.61 -15.10 24.22
C PRO A 14 -5.65 -14.54 22.78
N PRO A 15 -5.98 -15.34 21.76
CA PRO A 15 -5.83 -14.95 20.37
C PRO A 15 -7.02 -14.12 19.90
N LEU A 16 -7.23 -12.95 20.52
CA LEU A 16 -8.37 -12.07 20.23
C LEU A 16 -8.45 -11.70 18.75
N TRP A 17 -7.31 -11.41 18.10
CA TRP A 17 -7.19 -11.13 16.67
C TRP A 17 -7.71 -12.26 15.75
N ARG A 18 -7.96 -13.47 16.26
CA ARG A 18 -8.57 -14.56 15.49
C ARG A 18 -10.10 -14.53 15.51
N LYS A 19 -10.73 -13.76 16.40
CA LYS A 19 -12.18 -13.65 16.46
C LYS A 19 -12.72 -13.00 15.18
N GLU A 20 -13.89 -13.48 14.76
CA GLU A 20 -14.56 -13.07 13.53
C GLU A 20 -14.83 -11.56 13.48
N GLU A 21 -15.23 -10.96 14.60
CA GLU A 21 -15.54 -9.54 14.72
C GLU A 21 -14.35 -8.63 14.34
N TYR A 22 -13.15 -8.92 14.86
CA TYR A 22 -11.95 -8.16 14.52
C TYR A 22 -11.50 -8.45 13.10
N LYS A 23 -11.55 -9.71 12.67
CA LYS A 23 -11.22 -10.06 11.27
C LYS A 23 -12.04 -9.25 10.28
N ARG A 24 -13.36 -9.16 10.49
CA ARG A 24 -14.26 -8.39 9.63
C ARG A 24 -13.92 -6.90 9.62
N ALA A 25 -13.59 -6.32 10.78
CA ALA A 25 -13.21 -4.92 10.87
C ALA A 25 -11.96 -4.60 10.02
N PHE A 26 -10.89 -5.41 10.12
CA PHE A 26 -9.68 -5.21 9.32
C PHE A 26 -9.87 -5.55 7.84
N VAL A 27 -10.70 -6.54 7.51
CA VAL A 27 -11.08 -6.82 6.13
C VAL A 27 -11.79 -5.63 5.50
N ALA A 28 -12.74 -5.02 6.21
CA ALA A 28 -13.40 -3.82 5.75
C ALA A 28 -12.41 -2.64 5.61
N ALA A 29 -11.62 -2.37 6.66
CA ALA A 29 -10.68 -1.24 6.68
C ALA A 29 -9.57 -1.31 5.62
N GLN A 30 -9.24 -2.51 5.14
CA GLN A 30 -8.23 -2.71 4.08
C GLN A 30 -8.83 -3.15 2.75
N HIS A 31 -10.16 -3.09 2.59
CA HIS A 31 -10.88 -3.51 1.39
C HIS A 31 -10.50 -4.94 0.93
N GLY A 32 -10.28 -5.85 1.90
CA GLY A 32 -9.84 -7.23 1.66
C GLY A 32 -8.42 -7.38 1.11
N LYS A 33 -7.62 -6.31 1.07
CA LYS A 33 -6.24 -6.31 0.58
C LYS A 33 -5.23 -6.56 1.70
N CYS A 34 -4.14 -7.22 1.35
CA CYS A 34 -2.96 -7.32 2.20
C CYS A 34 -2.35 -5.93 2.42
N GLY A 35 -2.15 -5.55 3.68
CA GLY A 35 -1.59 -4.24 4.06
C GLY A 35 -0.15 -4.01 3.62
N TYR A 36 0.53 -5.05 3.15
CA TYR A 36 1.90 -4.97 2.64
C TYR A 36 1.95 -4.94 1.12
N CYS A 37 1.45 -5.97 0.45
CA CYS A 37 1.60 -6.11 -1.00
C CYS A 37 0.42 -5.58 -1.80
N GLU A 38 -0.70 -5.24 -1.16
CA GLU A 38 -1.96 -4.81 -1.76
C GLU A 38 -2.56 -5.79 -2.79
N THR A 39 -2.23 -7.08 -2.68
CA THR A 39 -2.97 -8.16 -3.34
C THR A 39 -4.10 -8.62 -2.41
N TYR A 40 -5.16 -9.21 -2.93
CA TYR A 40 -6.22 -9.78 -2.09
C TYR A 40 -5.67 -10.74 -1.04
N ALA A 41 -6.08 -10.53 0.20
CA ALA A 41 -5.80 -11.41 1.34
C ALA A 41 -6.93 -12.42 1.59
N LEU A 42 -7.90 -12.52 0.67
CA LEU A 42 -9.11 -13.34 0.81
C LEU A 42 -8.95 -14.79 0.29
N ASN A 43 -7.96 -15.06 -0.59
CA ASN A 43 -7.79 -16.38 -1.22
C ASN A 43 -7.05 -17.43 -0.37
N HIS A 44 -6.64 -17.05 0.84
CA HIS A 44 -5.99 -17.90 1.84
C HIS A 44 -6.52 -17.43 3.20
N PRO A 45 -6.75 -18.27 4.21
CA PRO A 45 -7.45 -17.86 5.41
C PRO A 45 -6.86 -16.55 5.96
N PRO A 46 -7.62 -15.44 5.96
CA PRO A 46 -7.10 -14.12 6.24
C PRO A 46 -6.51 -14.09 7.65
N ALA A 47 -5.24 -13.71 7.74
CA ALA A 47 -4.53 -13.62 9.00
C ALA A 47 -4.47 -12.15 9.43
N ILE A 48 -4.94 -11.88 10.64
CA ILE A 48 -4.58 -10.66 11.34
C ILE A 48 -3.16 -10.85 11.87
N GLU A 49 -2.25 -10.13 11.24
CA GLU A 49 -0.83 -10.17 11.49
C GLU A 49 -0.43 -9.12 12.52
N HIS A 50 0.63 -9.42 13.28
CA HIS A 50 1.23 -8.47 14.20
C HIS A 50 2.35 -7.70 13.49
N TYR A 51 2.20 -6.40 13.31
CA TYR A 51 3.21 -5.53 12.71
C TYR A 51 4.56 -5.65 13.45
N ALA A 52 4.55 -5.40 14.76
CA ALA A 52 5.61 -5.73 15.70
C ALA A 52 5.36 -7.14 16.29
N PRO A 53 6.27 -8.11 16.11
CA PRO A 53 6.09 -9.48 16.59
C PRO A 53 5.93 -9.51 18.11
N LYS A 54 4.87 -10.16 18.60
CA LYS A 54 4.60 -10.32 20.04
C LYS A 54 5.46 -11.40 20.74
N GLY A 55 5.93 -12.38 19.95
CA GLY A 55 6.48 -13.64 20.43
C GLY A 55 7.99 -13.61 20.44
N GLU A 56 8.62 -14.08 19.36
CA GLU A 56 10.07 -14.04 19.16
C GLU A 56 10.46 -12.93 18.18
N LEU A 57 11.76 -12.64 18.12
CA LEU A 57 12.33 -11.74 17.12
C LEU A 57 13.41 -12.45 16.32
N GLU A 58 13.42 -12.15 15.02
CA GLU A 58 14.41 -12.64 14.07
C GLU A 58 15.24 -11.49 13.48
N ASP A 59 16.44 -11.83 13.02
CA ASP A 59 17.25 -11.01 12.15
C ASP A 59 17.56 -11.72 10.83
N LEU A 60 17.51 -10.96 9.74
CA LEU A 60 17.63 -11.52 8.40
C LEU A 60 19.11 -11.67 8.02
N ALA A 61 19.57 -12.91 7.92
CA ALA A 61 20.93 -13.25 7.52
C ALA A 61 21.06 -13.39 5.98
N ASN A 62 20.04 -13.95 5.32
CA ASN A 62 19.97 -14.01 3.86
C ASN A 62 18.57 -13.64 3.37
N ASP A 63 18.48 -12.74 2.39
CA ASP A 63 17.22 -12.27 1.84
C ASP A 63 16.41 -13.41 1.19
N GLY A 64 17.10 -14.39 0.60
CA GLY A 64 16.48 -15.46 -0.17
C GLY A 64 15.74 -14.95 -1.42
N MET A 65 15.00 -15.85 -2.06
CA MET A 65 14.26 -15.57 -3.29
C MET A 65 12.91 -16.28 -3.30
N GLU A 66 11.98 -15.76 -4.11
CA GLU A 66 10.77 -16.50 -4.43
C GLU A 66 11.10 -17.85 -5.08
N ALA A 67 10.38 -18.89 -4.67
CA ALA A 67 10.48 -20.20 -5.30
C ALA A 67 9.75 -20.20 -6.64
N ASP A 68 10.39 -20.71 -7.70
CA ASP A 68 9.85 -20.66 -9.06
C ASP A 68 8.52 -21.42 -9.16
N GLY A 69 7.48 -20.72 -9.62
CA GLY A 69 6.14 -21.30 -9.82
C GLY A 69 5.41 -21.72 -8.53
N LEU A 70 5.95 -21.42 -7.35
CA LEU A 70 5.40 -21.83 -6.06
C LEU A 70 5.12 -20.63 -5.15
N TYR A 71 4.23 -20.82 -4.16
CA TYR A 71 3.91 -19.79 -3.16
C TYR A 71 4.99 -19.62 -2.07
N GLY A 72 6.10 -20.36 -2.18
CA GLY A 72 7.17 -20.44 -1.17
C GLY A 72 8.33 -19.47 -1.35
N VAL A 73 9.21 -19.45 -0.35
CA VAL A 73 10.47 -18.71 -0.35
C VAL A 73 11.61 -19.71 -0.19
N ARG A 74 12.66 -19.61 -1.01
CA ARG A 74 13.85 -20.45 -0.93
C ARG A 74 15.05 -19.65 -0.47
N GLU A 75 16.00 -20.34 0.17
CA GLU A 75 17.30 -19.79 0.59
C GLU A 75 17.22 -18.61 1.57
N ARG A 76 16.03 -18.23 2.06
CA ARG A 76 15.88 -17.16 3.05
C ARG A 76 16.30 -17.69 4.43
N ASP A 77 17.30 -17.05 5.02
CA ASP A 77 17.83 -17.40 6.35
C ASP A 77 17.56 -16.25 7.32
N ALA A 78 16.89 -16.56 8.42
CA ALA A 78 16.59 -15.64 9.49
C ALA A 78 16.91 -16.32 10.82
N ARG A 79 17.69 -15.63 11.66
CA ARG A 79 18.16 -16.16 12.94
C ARG A 79 17.36 -15.53 14.06
N GLN A 80 16.88 -16.36 14.99
CA GLN A 80 16.24 -15.86 16.19
C GLN A 80 17.26 -15.08 17.03
N ILE A 81 16.97 -13.80 17.28
CA ILE A 81 17.80 -12.91 18.11
C ILE A 81 17.20 -12.69 19.49
N SER A 82 15.92 -13.03 19.68
CA SER A 82 15.27 -12.96 20.98
C SER A 82 14.13 -13.96 21.09
N ALA A 83 13.97 -14.55 22.28
CA ALA A 83 12.82 -15.40 22.64
C ALA A 83 11.62 -14.58 23.12
N THR A 84 11.75 -13.26 23.17
CA THR A 84 10.66 -12.34 23.52
C THR A 84 10.56 -11.23 22.47
N GLY A 85 9.36 -10.74 22.22
CA GLY A 85 9.07 -9.68 21.28
C GLY A 85 8.29 -8.57 21.96
N TYR A 86 7.63 -7.74 21.16
CA TYR A 86 6.83 -6.59 21.57
C TYR A 86 5.48 -7.05 22.15
N HIS A 87 5.52 -7.90 23.17
CA HIS A 87 4.35 -8.54 23.77
C HIS A 87 3.37 -7.54 24.38
N TRP A 88 3.83 -6.38 24.85
CA TRP A 88 2.95 -5.30 25.33
C TRP A 88 2.11 -4.68 24.21
N LEU A 89 2.51 -4.84 22.94
CA LEU A 89 1.75 -4.41 21.77
C LEU A 89 0.81 -5.49 21.21
N ALA A 90 0.72 -6.66 21.84
CA ALA A 90 -0.04 -7.78 21.30
C ALA A 90 -1.54 -7.47 21.07
N TYR A 91 -2.09 -6.53 21.82
CA TYR A 91 -3.50 -6.11 21.77
C TYR A 91 -3.71 -4.69 21.27
N GLU A 92 -2.67 -4.07 20.73
CA GLU A 92 -2.75 -2.72 20.17
C GLU A 92 -3.35 -2.75 18.77
N TRP A 93 -4.37 -1.92 18.52
CA TRP A 93 -5.08 -1.90 17.24
C TRP A 93 -4.15 -1.55 16.07
N LYS A 94 -3.23 -0.60 16.29
CA LYS A 94 -2.19 -0.20 15.32
C LYS A 94 -1.14 -1.28 15.06
N ASN A 95 -1.06 -2.30 15.93
CA ASN A 95 -0.16 -3.42 15.77
C ASN A 95 -0.79 -4.57 14.97
N TRP A 96 -2.08 -4.47 14.62
CA TRP A 96 -2.78 -5.46 13.83
C TRP A 96 -2.96 -4.98 12.39
N LEU A 97 -2.78 -5.90 11.45
CA LEU A 97 -3.07 -5.65 10.03
C LEU A 97 -3.56 -6.93 9.35
N LEU A 98 -4.43 -6.79 8.36
CA LEU A 98 -4.73 -7.88 7.44
C LEU A 98 -3.54 -8.11 6.52
N ALA A 99 -2.97 -9.30 6.55
CA ALA A 99 -1.88 -9.69 5.67
C ALA A 99 -2.16 -11.04 4.99
N CYS A 100 -1.72 -11.18 3.74
CA CYS A 100 -1.73 -12.48 3.08
C CYS A 100 -0.65 -13.39 3.68
N GLU A 101 -0.86 -14.71 3.62
CA GLU A 101 0.06 -15.73 4.14
C GLU A 101 1.49 -15.56 3.61
N ARG A 102 1.65 -15.19 2.34
CA ARG A 102 2.97 -14.95 1.73
C ARG A 102 3.73 -13.84 2.43
N CYS A 103 3.09 -12.70 2.66
CA CYS A 103 3.76 -11.57 3.32
C CYS A 103 3.98 -11.86 4.80
N ASN A 104 2.98 -12.47 5.46
CA ASN A 104 3.06 -12.81 6.88
C ASN A 104 4.10 -13.92 7.14
N THR A 105 3.79 -15.15 6.76
CA THR A 105 4.57 -16.35 7.11
C THR A 105 5.80 -16.52 6.23
N GLY A 106 5.72 -16.16 4.94
CA GLY A 106 6.81 -16.39 3.99
C GLY A 106 7.96 -15.39 4.12
N TRP A 107 7.63 -14.09 4.13
CA TRP A 107 8.62 -13.02 4.05
C TRP A 107 8.89 -12.33 5.39
N LYS A 108 7.85 -11.74 6.01
CA LYS A 108 8.00 -10.95 7.23
C LYS A 108 8.41 -11.80 8.42
N ARG A 109 7.70 -12.91 8.69
CA ARG A 109 7.92 -13.77 9.87
C ARG A 109 8.00 -12.90 11.15
N SER A 110 9.00 -13.18 11.98
CA SER A 110 9.32 -12.45 13.20
C SER A 110 10.37 -11.35 12.99
N LEU A 111 10.58 -10.92 11.73
CA LEU A 111 11.48 -9.83 11.40
C LEU A 111 10.81 -8.49 11.74
N PHE A 112 11.54 -7.66 12.47
CA PHE A 112 11.14 -6.30 12.80
C PHE A 112 12.38 -5.41 12.85
N PRO A 113 12.76 -4.79 11.72
CA PRO A 113 13.90 -3.90 11.67
C PRO A 113 13.60 -2.63 12.45
N VAL A 114 14.54 -2.26 13.33
CA VAL A 114 14.52 -1.02 14.11
C VAL A 114 15.85 -0.30 13.91
N ARG A 115 15.84 1.03 13.85
CA ARG A 115 17.05 1.82 13.55
C ARG A 115 18.12 1.65 14.61
N GLU A 116 17.73 1.67 15.88
CA GLU A 116 18.63 1.75 17.03
C GLU A 116 19.27 0.40 17.40
N ARG A 117 19.49 -0.50 16.43
CA ARG A 117 20.24 -1.74 16.68
C ARG A 117 21.73 -1.45 16.95
N PRO A 118 22.39 -2.21 17.84
CA PRO A 118 21.92 -3.41 18.54
C PRO A 118 21.47 -3.11 19.98
N HIS A 119 20.24 -2.63 20.19
CA HIS A 119 19.61 -2.72 21.52
C HIS A 119 19.36 -4.19 21.90
N PRO A 120 19.31 -4.53 23.21
CA PRO A 120 18.81 -5.83 23.64
C PRO A 120 17.36 -5.95 23.16
N CYS A 121 17.15 -6.74 22.11
CA CYS A 121 15.85 -6.89 21.47
C CYS A 121 14.95 -7.80 22.32
N PRO A 122 13.69 -7.44 22.57
CA PRO A 122 13.03 -6.17 22.28
C PRO A 122 13.35 -5.13 23.39
N PRO A 123 13.31 -3.82 23.07
CA PRO A 123 13.51 -2.77 24.08
C PRO A 123 12.49 -2.88 25.22
N THR A 124 12.77 -2.33 26.40
CA THR A 124 11.71 -2.24 27.43
C THR A 124 10.58 -1.31 26.96
N PRO A 125 9.33 -1.45 27.42
CA PRO A 125 8.22 -0.60 26.97
C PRO A 125 8.48 0.92 27.02
N ASP A 126 9.30 1.37 27.98
CA ASP A 126 9.63 2.80 28.17
C ASP A 126 10.81 3.29 27.31
N GLN A 127 11.48 2.40 26.57
CA GLN A 127 12.60 2.77 25.71
C GLN A 127 12.09 3.15 24.31
N PRO A 128 12.44 4.34 23.79
CA PRO A 128 12.06 4.72 22.43
C PRO A 128 12.82 3.86 21.40
N TYR A 129 12.15 3.54 20.30
CA TYR A 129 12.72 2.87 19.14
C TYR A 129 12.00 3.34 17.88
N THR A 130 12.70 3.32 16.75
CA THR A 130 12.11 3.68 15.45
C THR A 130 11.96 2.43 14.58
N PRO A 131 10.71 1.96 14.36
CA PRO A 131 10.43 0.90 13.39
C PRO A 131 10.81 1.34 11.98
N LEU A 132 11.58 0.52 11.27
CA LEU A 132 11.92 0.79 9.86
C LEU A 132 10.94 0.15 8.87
N LEU A 133 10.16 -0.85 9.31
CA LEU A 133 9.15 -1.48 8.46
C LEU A 133 7.97 -0.54 8.25
N LEU A 134 7.53 -0.29 7.02
CA LEU A 134 6.38 0.56 6.75
C LEU A 134 5.07 -0.19 7.04
N SER A 135 4.08 0.53 7.57
CA SER A 135 2.73 0.06 7.82
C SER A 135 1.74 1.04 7.22
N PRO A 136 0.63 0.59 6.59
CA PRO A 136 -0.41 1.49 6.09
C PRO A 136 -1.12 2.27 7.21
N PHE A 137 -0.99 1.82 8.46
CA PHE A 137 -1.51 2.49 9.65
C PHE A 137 -0.40 3.10 10.52
N GLY A 138 0.82 3.16 9.98
CA GLY A 138 1.97 3.75 10.64
C GLY A 138 1.97 5.29 10.57
N VAL A 139 2.99 5.88 11.18
CA VAL A 139 3.21 7.35 11.12
C VAL A 139 3.83 7.75 9.78
N GLU A 140 4.70 6.91 9.25
CA GLU A 140 5.42 7.14 7.99
C GLU A 140 4.52 6.77 6.80
N ASP A 141 4.35 7.70 5.86
CA ASP A 141 3.59 7.47 4.63
C ASP A 141 4.44 6.67 3.62
N PRO A 142 4.01 5.46 3.21
CA PRO A 142 4.77 4.65 2.27
C PRO A 142 5.14 5.34 0.95
N VAL A 143 4.35 6.32 0.48
CA VAL A 143 4.64 7.02 -0.80
C VAL A 143 5.91 7.87 -0.75
N GLU A 144 6.34 8.27 0.45
CA GLU A 144 7.57 9.02 0.70
C GLU A 144 8.82 8.15 0.66
N HIS A 145 8.65 6.85 0.88
CA HIS A 145 9.75 5.93 1.09
C HIS A 145 9.87 4.89 -0.03
N LEU A 146 8.83 4.67 -0.80
CA LEU A 146 8.78 3.67 -1.87
C LEU A 146 8.51 4.34 -3.22
N GLU A 147 9.30 3.95 -4.23
CA GLU A 147 9.12 4.34 -5.61
C GLU A 147 8.94 3.11 -6.49
N PHE A 148 8.07 3.20 -7.49
CA PHE A 148 7.75 2.10 -8.39
C PHE A 148 8.13 2.40 -9.83
N SER A 149 8.73 1.40 -10.48
CA SER A 149 9.03 1.46 -11.91
C SER A 149 7.83 1.06 -12.77
N VAL A 150 7.84 1.43 -14.05
CA VAL A 150 6.86 0.99 -15.04
C VAL A 150 6.74 -0.54 -15.15
N LEU A 151 7.81 -1.29 -14.80
CA LEU A 151 7.84 -2.75 -14.84
C LEU A 151 7.29 -3.43 -13.56
N GLY A 152 6.75 -2.64 -12.63
CA GLY A 152 6.22 -3.14 -11.35
C GLY A 152 7.25 -3.40 -10.26
N ASN A 153 8.54 -3.10 -10.50
CA ASN A 153 9.57 -3.12 -9.45
C ASN A 153 9.34 -2.00 -8.44
N VAL A 154 9.76 -2.25 -7.19
CA VAL A 154 9.81 -1.24 -6.12
C VAL A 154 11.24 -1.02 -5.68
N ILE A 155 11.59 0.23 -5.44
CA ILE A 155 12.88 0.68 -4.91
C ILE A 155 12.66 1.66 -3.76
N ALA A 156 13.66 1.85 -2.92
CA ALA A 156 13.62 2.86 -1.88
C ALA A 156 13.71 4.25 -2.52
N ARG A 157 12.74 5.11 -2.23
CA ARG A 157 12.73 6.49 -2.73
C ARG A 157 13.87 7.26 -2.08
N HIS A 158 14.73 7.86 -2.89
CA HIS A 158 15.86 8.71 -2.45
C HIS A 158 16.75 8.08 -1.35
N GLY A 159 16.95 6.75 -1.36
CA GLY A 159 17.74 6.07 -0.33
C GLY A 159 17.08 6.02 1.06
N SER A 160 15.76 6.10 1.11
CA SER A 160 14.98 6.00 2.35
C SER A 160 15.26 4.70 3.12
N GLU A 161 15.77 4.83 4.34
CA GLU A 161 16.02 3.68 5.25
C GLU A 161 14.75 2.85 5.49
N HIS A 162 13.60 3.50 5.68
CA HIS A 162 12.32 2.80 5.84
C HIS A 162 11.95 2.01 4.58
N GLY A 163 12.21 2.58 3.40
CA GLY A 163 11.97 1.94 2.12
C GLY A 163 12.83 0.70 1.95
N GLU A 164 14.14 0.82 2.17
CA GLU A 164 15.10 -0.27 2.05
C GLU A 164 14.78 -1.42 3.02
N ALA A 165 14.56 -1.11 4.29
CA ALA A 165 14.20 -2.08 5.31
C ALA A 165 12.89 -2.81 4.95
N THR A 166 11.87 -2.07 4.50
CA THR A 166 10.58 -2.65 4.09
C THR A 166 10.73 -3.58 2.89
N ILE A 167 11.44 -3.15 1.85
CA ILE A 167 11.67 -3.93 0.63
C ILE A 167 12.41 -5.22 0.96
N ARG A 168 13.43 -5.14 1.83
CA ARG A 168 14.23 -6.28 2.26
C ARG A 168 13.45 -7.24 3.16
N THR A 169 12.72 -6.73 4.15
CA THR A 169 11.90 -7.53 5.07
C THR A 169 10.75 -8.24 4.35
N LEU A 170 10.10 -7.59 3.39
CA LEU A 170 8.95 -8.17 2.67
C LEU A 170 9.35 -8.84 1.34
N GLY A 171 10.65 -8.84 1.03
CA GLY A 171 11.25 -9.43 -0.16
C GLY A 171 10.71 -8.87 -1.47
N PHE A 172 10.28 -7.62 -1.52
CA PHE A 172 9.56 -7.10 -2.69
C PHE A 172 10.40 -7.16 -3.97
N SER A 173 11.70 -6.92 -3.90
CA SER A 173 12.62 -7.03 -5.05
C SER A 173 12.99 -8.48 -5.40
N ARG A 174 12.56 -9.46 -4.60
CA ARG A 174 12.85 -10.89 -4.75
C ARG A 174 11.62 -11.70 -5.19
N ARG A 175 10.50 -11.02 -5.48
CA ARG A 175 9.19 -11.61 -5.79
C ARG A 175 8.78 -11.28 -7.22
N GLU A 176 9.23 -12.10 -8.13
CA GLU A 176 8.93 -11.99 -9.55
C GLU A 176 7.42 -12.07 -9.81
N SER A 177 6.68 -12.90 -9.09
CA SER A 177 5.23 -12.99 -9.22
C SER A 177 4.54 -11.68 -8.84
N LEU A 178 5.00 -11.01 -7.77
CA LEU A 178 4.41 -9.75 -7.31
C LEU A 178 4.71 -8.64 -8.32
N ARG A 179 5.94 -8.60 -8.83
CA ARG A 179 6.34 -7.68 -9.90
C ARG A 179 5.47 -7.85 -11.14
N LYS A 180 5.24 -9.09 -11.60
CA LYS A 180 4.39 -9.40 -12.75
C LYS A 180 2.94 -8.94 -12.55
N ILE A 181 2.37 -9.15 -11.36
CA ILE A 181 1.01 -8.67 -11.04
C ILE A 181 0.96 -7.14 -11.09
N ARG A 182 1.97 -6.46 -10.52
CA ARG A 182 2.07 -5.00 -10.49
C ARG A 182 2.28 -4.39 -11.88
N HIS A 183 2.94 -5.09 -12.78
CA HIS A 183 3.38 -4.56 -14.09
C HIS A 183 2.23 -3.88 -14.86
N GLY A 184 1.10 -4.56 -15.05
CA GLY A 184 -0.02 -3.97 -15.80
C GLY A 184 -0.54 -2.67 -15.18
N PHE A 185 -0.74 -2.66 -13.85
CA PHE A 185 -1.17 -1.46 -13.13
C PHE A 185 -0.13 -0.33 -13.20
N ALA A 186 1.16 -0.66 -13.07
CA ALA A 186 2.24 0.32 -13.12
C ALA A 186 2.40 0.92 -14.52
N GLU A 187 2.25 0.10 -15.55
CA GLU A 187 2.28 0.52 -16.94
C GLU A 187 1.11 1.48 -17.23
N ASP A 188 -0.12 1.09 -16.87
CA ASP A 188 -1.31 1.91 -17.08
C ASP A 188 -1.20 3.23 -16.32
N ALA A 189 -0.83 3.21 -15.03
CA ALA A 189 -0.66 4.42 -14.23
C ALA A 189 0.41 5.34 -14.83
N THR A 190 1.54 4.79 -15.27
CA THR A 190 2.61 5.58 -15.91
C THR A 190 2.14 6.18 -17.24
N ARG A 191 1.39 5.42 -18.03
CA ARG A 191 0.82 5.87 -19.31
C ARG A 191 -0.15 7.03 -19.09
N HIS A 192 -1.06 6.90 -18.13
CA HIS A 192 -2.02 7.96 -17.83
C HIS A 192 -1.39 9.18 -17.17
N ALA A 193 -0.38 9.01 -16.30
CA ALA A 193 0.35 10.14 -15.73
C ALA A 193 1.03 10.99 -16.83
N ARG A 194 1.79 10.36 -17.73
CA ARG A 194 2.41 11.06 -18.88
C ARG A 194 1.37 11.68 -19.82
N GLY A 195 0.28 10.97 -20.07
CA GLY A 195 -0.82 11.47 -20.90
C GLY A 195 -1.49 12.69 -20.30
N LEU A 196 -1.69 12.71 -18.98
CA LEU A 196 -2.23 13.87 -18.26
C LEU A 196 -1.29 15.07 -18.34
N GLU A 197 -0.01 14.86 -18.03
CA GLU A 197 1.02 15.91 -18.13
C GLU A 197 1.05 16.55 -19.53
N GLN A 198 1.09 15.72 -20.58
CA GLN A 198 1.07 16.21 -21.96
C GLN A 198 -0.24 16.91 -22.33
N ALA A 199 -1.39 16.37 -21.91
CA ALA A 199 -2.69 16.95 -22.22
C ALA A 199 -2.86 18.33 -21.56
N LEU A 200 -2.35 18.50 -20.34
CA LEU A 200 -2.33 19.79 -19.64
C LEU A 200 -1.38 20.77 -20.34
N ALA A 201 -0.19 20.33 -20.77
CA ALA A 201 0.74 21.15 -21.52
C ALA A 201 0.17 21.62 -22.88
N ASP A 202 -0.65 20.78 -23.52
CA ASP A 202 -1.30 21.05 -24.80
C ASP A 202 -2.65 21.80 -24.65
N ASP A 203 -3.11 22.11 -23.44
CA ASP A 203 -4.43 22.68 -23.13
C ASP A 203 -5.62 21.85 -23.69
N LYS A 204 -5.47 20.52 -23.75
CA LYS A 204 -6.48 19.58 -24.24
C LYS A 204 -7.29 19.00 -23.08
N LEU A 205 -8.21 19.79 -22.54
CA LEU A 205 -9.00 19.43 -21.34
C LEU A 205 -9.76 18.11 -21.47
N ASP A 206 -10.36 17.81 -22.62
CA ASP A 206 -11.06 16.53 -22.84
C ASP A 206 -10.13 15.31 -22.67
N ARG A 207 -8.87 15.43 -23.13
CA ARG A 207 -7.88 14.37 -22.97
C ARG A 207 -7.35 14.31 -21.54
N ALA A 208 -7.13 15.48 -20.93
CA ALA A 208 -6.71 15.57 -19.55
C ALA A 208 -7.75 14.90 -18.63
N GLN A 209 -9.04 15.10 -18.89
CA GLN A 209 -10.12 14.46 -18.14
C GLN A 209 -10.03 12.93 -18.20
N ILE A 210 -9.89 12.36 -19.40
CA ILE A 210 -9.77 10.90 -19.58
C ILE A 210 -8.59 10.33 -18.77
N HIS A 211 -7.44 10.99 -18.80
CA HIS A 211 -6.27 10.53 -18.05
C HIS A 211 -6.43 10.71 -16.54
N ALA A 212 -7.03 11.82 -16.10
CA ALA A 212 -7.29 12.08 -14.69
C ALA A 212 -8.28 11.06 -14.11
N GLU A 213 -9.41 10.81 -14.77
CA GLU A 213 -10.40 9.82 -14.36
C GLU A 213 -9.80 8.41 -14.30
N ALA A 214 -8.96 8.04 -15.26
CA ALA A 214 -8.27 6.75 -15.25
C ALA A 214 -7.32 6.62 -14.06
N LEU A 215 -6.55 7.67 -13.73
CA LEU A 215 -5.66 7.67 -12.57
C LEU A 215 -6.45 7.54 -11.26
N ILE A 216 -7.51 8.34 -11.09
CA ILE A 216 -8.42 8.27 -9.93
C ILE A 216 -9.00 6.86 -9.79
N SER A 217 -9.47 6.28 -10.89
CA SER A 217 -10.00 4.92 -10.92
C SER A 217 -8.95 3.87 -10.53
N LEU A 218 -7.69 4.02 -10.98
CA LEU A 218 -6.59 3.08 -10.70
C LEU A 218 -6.07 3.20 -9.26
N GLY A 219 -6.02 4.41 -8.71
CA GLY A 219 -5.52 4.70 -7.36
C GLY A 219 -6.59 4.70 -6.26
N GLY A 220 -7.83 4.35 -6.62
CA GLY A 220 -8.94 4.22 -5.68
C GLY A 220 -8.68 3.18 -4.59
N GLU A 221 -9.19 3.43 -3.38
CA GLU A 221 -8.89 2.65 -2.17
C GLU A 221 -9.23 1.15 -2.28
N GLU A 222 -10.23 0.78 -3.07
CA GLU A 222 -10.63 -0.61 -3.30
C GLU A 222 -9.76 -1.34 -4.34
N ARG A 223 -8.95 -0.60 -5.12
CA ARG A 223 -8.11 -1.20 -6.16
C ARG A 223 -6.88 -1.88 -5.55
N LEU A 224 -6.48 -2.97 -6.19
CA LEU A 224 -5.19 -3.59 -5.92
C LEU A 224 -4.07 -2.62 -6.32
N HIS A 225 -3.03 -2.59 -5.50
CA HIS A 225 -1.85 -1.76 -5.73
C HIS A 225 -2.15 -0.24 -5.84
N ALA A 226 -3.21 0.24 -5.19
CA ALA A 226 -3.57 1.65 -5.14
C ALA A 226 -2.41 2.52 -4.61
N GLY A 227 -1.71 2.09 -3.57
CA GLY A 227 -0.55 2.81 -3.02
C GLY A 227 0.60 2.93 -4.03
N MET A 228 0.79 1.93 -4.89
CA MET A 228 1.75 2.02 -6.00
C MET A 228 1.32 3.07 -7.04
N VAL A 229 0.04 3.09 -7.42
CA VAL A 229 -0.49 4.11 -8.37
C VAL A 229 -0.30 5.51 -7.79
N ARG A 230 -0.60 5.71 -6.50
CA ARG A 230 -0.40 6.98 -5.79
C ARG A 230 1.07 7.40 -5.74
N SER A 231 1.99 6.46 -5.51
CA SER A 231 3.44 6.72 -5.57
C SER A 231 3.90 7.11 -6.98
N ILE A 232 3.36 6.48 -8.03
CA ILE A 232 3.63 6.85 -9.44
C ILE A 232 3.12 8.26 -9.74
N VAL A 233 1.91 8.62 -9.30
CA VAL A 233 1.38 9.99 -9.43
C VAL A 233 2.30 11.00 -8.77
N LEU A 234 2.75 10.74 -7.55
CA LEU A 234 3.70 11.62 -6.86
C LEU A 234 5.05 11.72 -7.60
N SER A 235 5.61 10.60 -8.06
CA SER A 235 6.90 10.58 -8.79
C SER A 235 6.83 11.29 -10.14
N LYS A 236 5.71 11.16 -10.88
CA LYS A 236 5.59 11.68 -12.25
C LYS A 236 4.99 13.06 -12.34
N LEU A 237 4.01 13.37 -11.52
CA LEU A 237 3.29 14.65 -11.58
C LEU A 237 3.67 15.60 -10.44
N GLY A 238 4.41 15.12 -9.44
CA GLY A 238 4.73 15.91 -8.24
C GLY A 238 3.51 16.18 -7.36
N LEU A 239 2.39 15.48 -7.58
CA LEU A 239 1.14 15.68 -6.86
C LEU A 239 0.97 14.61 -5.78
N ARG A 240 0.64 15.04 -4.56
CA ARG A 240 0.02 14.18 -3.55
C ARG A 240 -1.32 13.67 -4.06
N TRP A 241 -1.80 12.57 -3.47
CA TRP A 241 -3.05 11.98 -3.92
C TRP A 241 -4.25 12.93 -3.77
N SER A 242 -4.33 13.68 -2.68
CA SER A 242 -5.38 14.70 -2.48
C SER A 242 -5.32 15.81 -3.53
N GLU A 243 -4.12 16.23 -3.94
CA GLU A 243 -3.95 17.25 -4.99
C GLU A 243 -4.35 16.70 -6.37
N MET A 244 -4.12 15.40 -6.61
CA MET A 244 -4.58 14.71 -7.82
C MET A 244 -6.12 14.61 -7.86
N GLU A 245 -6.77 14.33 -6.72
CA GLU A 245 -8.24 14.34 -6.59
C GLU A 245 -8.80 15.72 -6.90
N GLU A 246 -8.26 16.78 -6.29
CA GLU A 246 -8.67 18.15 -6.58
C GLU A 246 -8.45 18.55 -8.05
N LEU A 247 -7.34 18.12 -8.65
CA LEU A 247 -7.05 18.39 -10.06
C LEU A 247 -8.07 17.71 -10.97
N ALA A 248 -8.39 16.44 -10.72
CA ALA A 248 -9.41 15.70 -11.45
C ALA A 248 -10.78 16.40 -11.39
N GLU A 249 -11.19 16.86 -10.21
CA GLU A 249 -12.43 17.63 -10.03
C GLU A 249 -12.42 18.94 -10.82
N LYS A 250 -11.31 19.69 -10.77
CA LYS A 250 -11.15 20.96 -11.51
C LYS A 250 -11.20 20.75 -13.01
N ILE A 251 -10.59 19.69 -13.53
CA ILE A 251 -10.64 19.34 -14.95
C ILE A 251 -12.07 18.98 -15.36
N ALA A 252 -12.73 18.10 -14.60
CA ALA A 252 -14.10 17.68 -14.87
C ALA A 252 -15.08 18.88 -14.89
N ALA A 253 -14.93 19.82 -13.95
CA ALA A 253 -15.75 21.03 -13.90
C ALA A 253 -15.58 21.94 -15.14
N LYS A 254 -14.39 21.97 -15.73
CA LYS A 254 -14.08 22.79 -16.93
C LYS A 254 -14.43 22.10 -18.24
N SER A 255 -14.41 20.77 -18.27
CA SER A 255 -14.77 19.97 -19.46
C SER A 255 -16.28 19.80 -19.64
N LEU A 256 -17.10 20.12 -18.63
CA LEU A 256 -18.55 20.19 -18.80
C LEU A 256 -18.88 21.24 -19.87
N PRO A 257 -19.59 20.88 -20.95
CA PRO A 257 -19.99 21.86 -21.95
C PRO A 257 -20.86 22.92 -21.27
N HIS A 258 -20.57 24.20 -21.51
CA HIS A 258 -21.56 25.25 -21.31
C HIS A 258 -22.88 24.74 -21.88
N ALA A 259 -23.88 24.55 -21.01
CA ALA A 259 -25.23 24.21 -21.44
C ALA A 259 -25.60 25.21 -22.53
N LYS A 260 -25.82 24.71 -23.76
CA LYS A 260 -26.32 25.55 -24.84
C LYS A 260 -27.59 26.21 -24.34
N ASP A 261 -27.56 27.53 -24.23
CA ASP A 261 -28.71 28.36 -23.91
C ASP A 261 -29.88 27.97 -24.85
N PRO A 262 -31.03 27.52 -24.33
CA PRO A 262 -32.18 27.17 -25.16
C PRO A 262 -32.83 28.38 -25.86
N SER A 263 -32.33 29.61 -25.66
CA SER A 263 -33.02 30.83 -26.09
C SER A 263 -32.83 31.24 -27.56
N LEU A 264 -32.05 30.51 -28.37
CA LEU A 264 -31.85 30.86 -29.79
C LEU A 264 -32.47 29.83 -30.74
N GLY A 265 -33.76 30.01 -31.03
CA GLY A 265 -34.36 29.46 -32.24
C GLY A 265 -35.86 29.27 -32.20
N THR A 266 -36.64 30.33 -32.43
CA THR A 266 -37.70 30.36 -33.46
C THR A 266 -38.24 31.78 -33.60
N ASP A 267 -37.58 32.60 -34.41
CA ASP A 267 -38.24 33.72 -35.08
C ASP A 267 -38.06 33.56 -36.59
N ASN A 268 -39.12 33.14 -37.28
CA ASN A 268 -39.50 33.76 -38.55
C ASN A 268 -40.85 33.23 -39.11
N ARG A 269 -41.74 34.21 -39.27
CA ARG A 269 -42.60 34.47 -40.44
C ARG A 269 -43.87 33.65 -40.64
N LYS A 270 -44.96 34.29 -40.21
CA LYS A 270 -46.10 34.69 -41.05
C LYS A 270 -45.88 34.48 -42.56
N ARG A 271 -46.75 33.69 -43.21
CA ARG A 271 -47.37 34.01 -44.51
C ARG A 271 -48.65 33.19 -44.66
N GLY A 272 -49.80 33.87 -44.55
CA GLY A 272 -51.07 33.30 -44.93
C GLY A 272 -51.23 33.19 -46.45
N ARG A 273 -52.15 32.33 -46.89
CA ARG A 273 -52.89 32.54 -48.12
C ARG A 273 -54.30 31.97 -47.99
N LYS A 274 -55.26 32.88 -48.18
CA LYS A 274 -56.68 32.64 -48.40
C LYS A 274 -56.89 31.88 -49.72
N ARG A 275 -57.72 30.83 -49.68
CA ARG A 275 -58.95 30.59 -50.46
C ARG A 275 -59.16 29.09 -50.64
#